data_AF-A0A3S3QSJ2-F1
#
_entry.id   AF-A0A3S3QSJ2-F1
#
_cell.length_a   1.000
_cell.length_b   1.000
_cell.length_c   1.000
_cell.angle_alpha   90.00
_cell.angle_beta   90.00
_cell.angle_gamma   90.00
#
_symmetry.space_group_name_H-M   'P 1'
#
loop_
_entity.id
_entity.type
_entity.pdbx_description
1 polymer ?
#
loop_
_entity_poly.entity_id
_entity_poly.type
_entity_poly.pdbx_seq_one_letter_code
_entity_poly.pdbx_strand_id
1 'polypeptide(L)'
;RFTIRFHEDEPRFNATLLQFLERDFELRLPQFAGDLPLDDSGIDVPRVLSSMRQAVRDVPGIEVIDETALSTFSFAKFLMWKDLVERTDALRQNRVVRHLIDTPEQAFDGSGNQPAFREEAELDRVYEPSNIIGLLPLDSSQTAASMAAAEGRDFVIIGPPGTGKSQT
;
A
#
# COMPACT_ATOMS: atom_id res chain seq x y z
N ARG A 1 -14.11 -2.30 30.21
CA ARG A 1 -14.04 -3.78 30.30
C ARG A 1 -13.76 -4.29 28.90
N PHE A 2 -12.65 -5.00 28.69
CA PHE A 2 -12.32 -5.58 27.38
C PHE A 2 -12.89 -7.00 27.29
N THR A 3 -13.34 -7.40 26.10
CA THR A 3 -13.86 -8.74 25.84
C THR A 3 -13.21 -9.24 24.55
N ILE A 4 -12.73 -10.48 24.56
CA ILE A 4 -12.18 -11.14 23.38
C ILE A 4 -13.31 -11.97 22.76
N ARG A 5 -13.43 -11.91 21.43
CA ARG A 5 -14.30 -12.78 20.65
C ARG A 5 -13.49 -13.35 19.51
N PHE A 6 -13.88 -14.54 19.07
CA PHE A 6 -13.31 -15.12 17.86
C PHE A 6 -13.58 -14.17 16.68
N HIS A 7 -12.57 -13.97 15.84
CA HIS A 7 -12.70 -13.17 14.62
C HIS A 7 -13.20 -14.08 13.50
N GLU A 8 -14.01 -13.56 12.56
CA GLU A 8 -14.55 -14.38 11.47
C GLU A 8 -13.47 -14.83 10.47
N ASP A 9 -12.40 -14.05 10.35
CA ASP A 9 -11.26 -14.40 9.50
C ASP A 9 -10.49 -15.63 10.04
N GLU A 10 -9.97 -16.41 9.11
CA GLU A 10 -9.12 -17.55 9.42
C GLU A 10 -7.81 -17.11 10.12
N PRO A 11 -7.37 -17.84 11.16
CA PRO A 11 -6.05 -17.62 11.75
C PRO A 11 -4.94 -17.83 10.72
N ARG A 12 -4.01 -16.88 10.62
CA ARG A 12 -2.86 -16.96 9.71
C ARG A 12 -1.55 -16.74 10.46
N PHE A 13 -0.49 -17.37 9.99
CA PHE A 13 0.85 -17.07 10.47
C PHE A 13 1.25 -15.64 10.07
N ASN A 14 2.08 -15.00 10.89
CA ASN A 14 2.53 -13.64 10.62
C ASN A 14 3.50 -13.61 9.43
N ALA A 15 2.99 -13.26 8.26
CA ALA A 15 3.78 -13.20 7.03
C ALA A 15 4.90 -12.15 7.07
N THR A 16 4.73 -11.05 7.81
CA THR A 16 5.80 -10.06 8.03
C THR A 16 6.98 -10.66 8.78
N LEU A 17 6.72 -11.53 9.77
CA LEU A 17 7.76 -12.26 10.47
C LEU A 17 8.51 -13.21 9.52
N LEU A 18 7.79 -13.91 8.63
CA LEU A 18 8.43 -14.78 7.63
C LEU A 18 9.35 -14.00 6.69
N GLN A 19 8.90 -12.82 6.23
CA GLN A 19 9.72 -11.95 5.39
C GLN A 19 10.94 -11.38 6.13
N PHE A 20 10.79 -11.02 7.41
CA PHE A 20 11.90 -10.60 8.25
C PHE A 20 12.96 -11.69 8.39
N LEU A 21 12.54 -12.94 8.65
CA LEU A 21 13.45 -14.08 8.77
C LEU A 21 14.14 -14.41 7.45
N GLU A 22 13.43 -14.33 6.33
CA GLU A 22 14.02 -14.54 5.01
C GLU A 22 15.05 -13.46 4.67
N ARG A 23 14.75 -12.19 4.92
CA ARG A 23 15.62 -11.06 4.53
C ARG A 23 16.85 -10.94 5.42
N ASP A 24 16.67 -11.03 6.74
CA ASP A 24 17.71 -10.69 7.71
C ASP A 24 18.52 -11.92 8.16
N PHE A 25 17.98 -13.13 7.97
CA PHE A 25 18.61 -14.38 8.42
C PHE A 25 18.70 -15.44 7.31
N GLU A 26 18.33 -15.13 6.07
CA GLU A 26 18.28 -16.07 4.93
C GLU A 26 17.43 -17.33 5.22
N LEU A 27 16.50 -17.24 6.18
CA LEU A 27 15.71 -18.37 6.66
C LEU A 27 14.34 -18.38 5.99
N ARG A 28 14.20 -19.25 4.98
CA ARG A 28 12.92 -19.48 4.30
C ARG A 28 12.09 -20.56 5.00
N LEU A 29 10.87 -20.21 5.39
CA LEU A 29 9.95 -21.10 6.09
C LEU A 29 8.60 -21.26 5.35
N PRO A 30 8.60 -21.87 4.14
CA PRO A 30 7.40 -22.00 3.32
C PRO A 30 6.29 -22.80 3.99
N GLN A 31 6.62 -23.68 4.95
CA GLN A 31 5.66 -24.45 5.73
C GLN A 31 4.70 -23.60 6.58
N PHE A 32 5.03 -22.32 6.83
CA PHE A 32 4.16 -21.40 7.56
C PHE A 32 3.41 -20.42 6.64
N ALA A 33 3.64 -20.47 5.32
CA ALA A 33 2.98 -19.58 4.36
C ALA A 33 1.58 -20.08 3.93
N GLY A 34 1.31 -21.37 4.10
CA GLY A 34 0.04 -22.02 3.76
C GLY A 34 -0.75 -22.46 4.99
N ASP A 35 -1.44 -23.60 4.84
CA ASP A 35 -2.26 -24.18 5.91
C ASP A 35 -1.41 -24.58 7.12
N LEU A 36 -1.86 -24.18 8.30
CA LEU A 36 -1.23 -24.51 9.57
C LEU A 36 -1.76 -25.86 10.09
N PRO A 37 -0.96 -26.61 10.86
CA PRO A 37 -1.42 -27.86 11.46
C PRO A 37 -2.63 -27.61 12.37
N LEU A 38 -3.57 -28.55 12.33
CA LEU A 38 -4.82 -28.49 13.10
C LEU A 38 -4.87 -29.57 14.19
N ASP A 39 -5.58 -29.26 15.27
CA ASP A 39 -6.01 -30.18 16.32
C ASP A 39 -7.55 -30.12 16.50
N ASP A 40 -8.07 -30.78 17.53
CA ASP A 40 -9.52 -30.83 17.82
C ASP A 40 -10.13 -29.44 18.15
N SER A 41 -9.29 -28.43 18.41
CA SER A 41 -9.66 -27.07 18.82
C SER A 41 -9.32 -25.99 17.78
N GLY A 42 -8.81 -26.35 16.60
CA GLY A 42 -8.40 -25.41 15.56
C GLY A 42 -6.91 -25.53 15.24
N ILE A 43 -6.16 -24.43 15.28
CA ILE A 43 -4.72 -24.45 15.03
C ILE A 43 -3.99 -25.15 16.19
N ASP A 44 -3.17 -26.16 15.87
CA ASP A 44 -2.27 -26.83 16.81
C ASP A 44 -1.07 -25.91 17.12
N VAL A 45 -1.31 -24.93 18.02
CA VAL A 45 -0.30 -23.95 18.45
C VAL A 45 0.96 -24.61 19.01
N PRO A 46 0.90 -25.64 19.87
CA PRO A 46 2.09 -26.35 20.34
C PRO A 46 2.95 -26.91 19.21
N ARG A 47 2.34 -27.51 18.18
CA ARG A 47 3.06 -28.04 17.02
C ARG A 47 3.65 -26.94 16.14
N VAL A 48 2.94 -25.82 15.96
CA VAL A 48 3.48 -24.64 15.27
C VAL A 48 4.73 -24.12 15.99
N LEU A 49 4.66 -23.92 17.31
CA LEU A 49 5.80 -23.44 18.11
C LEU A 49 6.96 -24.44 18.12
N SER A 50 6.69 -25.74 18.20
CA SER A 50 7.72 -26.79 18.09
C SER A 50 8.43 -26.76 16.74
N SER A 51 7.65 -26.64 15.65
CA SER A 51 8.20 -26.53 14.29
C SER A 51 9.03 -25.27 14.11
N MET A 52 8.62 -24.15 14.72
CA MET A 52 9.37 -22.90 14.69
C MET A 52 10.68 -23.02 15.47
N ARG A 53 10.66 -23.62 16.68
CA ARG A 53 11.88 -23.92 17.47
C ARG A 53 12.87 -24.75 16.69
N GLN A 54 12.40 -25.72 15.92
CA GLN A 54 13.26 -26.54 15.08
C GLN A 54 13.85 -25.72 13.92
N ALA A 55 13.03 -24.88 13.29
CA ALA A 55 13.44 -24.04 12.16
C ALA A 55 14.50 -22.99 12.51
N VAL A 56 14.41 -22.37 13.70
CA VAL A 56 15.32 -21.29 14.11
C VAL A 56 16.49 -21.77 14.97
N ARG A 57 16.63 -23.09 15.20
CA ARG A 57 17.62 -23.67 16.12
C ARG A 57 19.05 -23.18 15.87
N ASP A 58 19.42 -23.06 14.61
CA ASP A 58 20.77 -22.70 14.19
C ASP A 58 20.93 -21.20 13.89
N VAL A 59 19.90 -20.38 14.16
CA VAL A 59 19.93 -18.93 13.94
C VAL A 59 20.42 -18.22 15.19
N PRO A 60 21.60 -17.58 15.16
CA PRO A 60 22.18 -16.94 16.34
C PRO A 60 21.29 -15.81 16.86
N GLY A 61 21.03 -15.81 18.17
CA GLY A 61 20.28 -14.74 18.83
C GLY A 61 18.76 -14.82 18.70
N ILE A 62 18.22 -15.89 18.12
CA ILE A 62 16.76 -16.14 18.08
C ILE A 62 16.38 -17.23 19.08
N GLU A 63 15.32 -16.97 19.83
CA GLU A 63 14.69 -17.93 20.73
C GLU A 63 13.16 -17.88 20.54
N VAL A 64 12.51 -19.04 20.67
CA VAL A 64 11.05 -19.13 20.66
C VAL A 64 10.57 -19.48 22.06
N ILE A 65 10.03 -18.48 22.75
CA ILE A 65 9.43 -18.60 24.08
C ILE A 65 7.93 -18.88 23.97
N ASP A 66 7.37 -19.55 24.98
CA ASP A 66 5.95 -19.91 25.05
C ASP A 66 5.15 -18.84 25.80
N GLU A 67 5.10 -17.64 25.22
CA GLU A 67 4.39 -16.49 25.78
C GLU A 67 3.36 -15.94 24.80
N THR A 68 2.23 -15.48 25.33
CA THR A 68 1.15 -14.87 24.55
C THR A 68 1.04 -13.39 24.86
N ALA A 69 1.21 -12.55 23.83
CA ALA A 69 0.94 -11.13 23.89
C ALA A 69 -0.27 -10.78 23.00
N LEU A 70 -1.18 -9.97 23.53
CA LEU A 70 -2.36 -9.49 22.79
C LEU A 70 -2.27 -7.98 22.64
N SER A 71 -2.33 -7.50 21.40
CA SER A 71 -2.34 -6.08 21.06
C SER A 71 -3.12 -5.86 19.77
N THR A 72 -3.55 -4.63 19.54
CA THR A 72 -4.18 -4.22 18.28
C THR A 72 -3.10 -3.86 17.27
N PHE A 73 -2.98 -4.64 16.21
CA PHE A 73 -2.05 -4.38 15.11
C PHE A 73 -2.82 -3.91 13.86
N SER A 74 -2.29 -2.90 13.17
CA SER A 74 -2.81 -2.49 11.86
C SER A 74 -2.14 -3.30 10.76
N PHE A 75 -2.84 -4.32 10.26
CA PHE A 75 -2.32 -5.25 9.24
C PHE A 75 -2.35 -4.68 7.81
N ALA A 76 -2.99 -3.52 7.60
CA ALA A 76 -3.14 -2.89 6.29
C ALA A 76 -1.80 -2.66 5.58
N LYS A 77 -0.72 -2.38 6.33
CA LYS A 77 0.61 -2.14 5.77
C LYS A 77 1.21 -3.37 5.08
N PHE A 78 1.00 -4.58 5.62
CA PHE A 78 1.55 -5.79 5.01
C PHE A 78 0.84 -6.11 3.70
N LEU A 79 -0.49 -6.04 3.67
CA LEU A 79 -1.27 -6.28 2.45
C LEU A 79 -0.93 -5.25 1.36
N MET A 80 -0.77 -3.98 1.73
CA MET A 80 -0.31 -2.94 0.81
C MET A 80 1.09 -3.24 0.28
N TRP A 81 2.04 -3.61 1.14
CA TRP A 81 3.39 -3.98 0.72
C TRP A 81 3.40 -5.18 -0.23
N LYS A 82 2.64 -6.23 0.09
CA LYS A 82 2.52 -7.42 -0.73
C LYS A 82 1.95 -7.08 -2.11
N ASP A 83 0.88 -6.29 -2.18
CA ASP A 83 0.27 -5.86 -3.44
C ASP A 83 1.26 -5.05 -4.29
N LEU A 84 2.02 -4.13 -3.68
CA LEU A 84 3.06 -3.36 -4.37
C LEU A 84 4.16 -4.27 -4.95
N VAL A 85 4.63 -5.26 -4.19
CA VAL A 85 5.67 -6.19 -4.64
C VAL A 85 5.15 -7.09 -5.76
N GLU A 86 4.00 -7.73 -5.59
CA GLU A 86 3.44 -8.66 -6.58
C GLU A 86 3.02 -7.97 -7.88
N ARG A 87 2.67 -6.68 -7.82
CA ARG A 87 2.21 -5.91 -8.98
C ARG A 87 3.21 -4.89 -9.49
N THR A 88 4.48 -4.97 -9.07
CA THR A 88 5.52 -4.00 -9.44
C THR A 88 5.57 -3.78 -10.96
N ASP A 89 5.49 -4.83 -11.78
CA ASP A 89 5.53 -4.71 -13.24
C ASP A 89 4.30 -4.00 -13.84
N ALA A 90 3.11 -4.28 -13.30
CA ALA A 90 1.89 -3.61 -13.71
C ALA A 90 1.92 -2.13 -13.30
N LEU A 91 2.38 -1.84 -12.08
CA LEU A 91 2.52 -0.48 -11.56
C LEU A 91 3.54 0.33 -12.38
N ARG A 92 4.64 -0.29 -12.81
CA ARG A 92 5.66 0.30 -13.69
C ARG A 92 5.13 0.68 -15.08
N GLN A 93 3.91 0.29 -15.47
CA GLN A 93 3.27 0.79 -16.69
C GLN A 93 2.93 2.29 -16.58
N ASN A 94 2.64 2.79 -15.38
CA ASN A 94 2.43 4.21 -15.13
C ASN A 94 3.78 4.96 -15.18
N ARG A 95 3.86 6.07 -15.93
CA ARG A 95 5.11 6.81 -16.14
C ARG A 95 5.69 7.41 -14.85
N VAL A 96 4.83 7.91 -13.95
CA VAL A 96 5.25 8.48 -12.66
C VAL A 96 5.80 7.37 -11.78
N VAL A 97 5.09 6.25 -11.69
CA VAL A 97 5.52 5.10 -10.88
C VAL A 97 6.82 4.50 -11.41
N ARG A 98 6.97 4.35 -12.73
CA ARG A 98 8.22 3.92 -13.36
C ARG A 98 9.38 4.82 -12.97
N HIS A 99 9.19 6.14 -13.05
CA HIS A 99 10.23 7.09 -12.69
C HIS A 99 10.63 6.98 -11.21
N LEU A 100 9.67 6.81 -10.30
CA LEU A 100 9.93 6.61 -8.87
C LEU A 100 10.71 5.31 -8.58
N ILE A 101 10.54 4.27 -9.40
CA ILE A 101 11.23 2.99 -9.23
C ILE A 101 12.62 3.02 -9.89
N ASP A 102 12.72 3.51 -11.12
CA ASP A 102 13.89 3.34 -11.97
C ASP A 102 14.87 4.51 -11.93
N THR A 103 14.36 5.73 -11.69
CA THR A 103 15.16 6.96 -11.75
C THR A 103 14.78 7.97 -10.64
N PRO A 104 14.70 7.55 -9.36
CA PRO A 104 14.16 8.38 -8.28
C PRO A 104 14.99 9.64 -7.98
N GLU A 105 16.27 9.64 -8.32
CA GLU A 105 17.18 10.76 -8.08
C GLU A 105 17.15 11.81 -9.21
N GLN A 106 16.48 11.51 -10.32
CA GLN A 106 16.38 12.41 -11.47
C GLN A 106 15.13 13.28 -11.33
N ALA A 107 15.16 14.50 -11.87
CA ALA A 107 13.95 15.29 -11.97
C ALA A 107 12.96 14.60 -12.91
N PHE A 108 11.70 14.50 -12.49
CA PHE A 108 10.64 13.94 -13.32
C PHE A 108 10.29 14.92 -14.45
N ASP A 109 10.56 14.53 -15.70
CA ASP A 109 10.05 15.26 -16.86
C ASP A 109 8.59 14.89 -17.12
N GLY A 110 7.70 15.44 -16.28
CA GLY A 110 6.25 15.30 -16.43
C GLY A 110 5.66 16.16 -17.54
N SER A 111 6.46 17.02 -18.17
CA SER A 111 5.97 18.03 -19.11
C SER A 111 6.08 17.58 -20.56
N GLY A 112 7.13 16.87 -20.98
CA GLY A 112 7.26 16.46 -22.39
C GLY A 112 7.00 17.60 -23.40
N ASN A 113 7.50 18.81 -23.11
CA ASN A 113 7.22 20.07 -23.84
C ASN A 113 5.77 20.58 -23.81
N GLN A 114 4.92 20.11 -22.90
CA GLN A 114 3.58 20.65 -22.71
C GLN A 114 3.63 22.05 -22.09
N PRO A 115 2.76 22.98 -22.52
CA PRO A 115 2.70 24.33 -21.97
C PRO A 115 2.37 24.31 -20.47
N ALA A 116 2.68 25.36 -19.73
CA ALA A 116 2.37 25.47 -18.31
C ALA A 116 0.86 25.24 -18.02
N PHE A 117 0.54 24.98 -16.74
CA PHE A 117 -0.84 24.94 -16.28
C PHE A 117 -1.57 26.22 -16.69
N ARG A 118 -2.81 26.07 -17.12
CA ARG A 118 -3.66 27.23 -17.41
C ARG A 118 -3.98 27.96 -16.11
N GLU A 119 -3.91 29.27 -16.13
CA GLU A 119 -4.37 30.06 -15.00
C GLU A 119 -5.89 29.98 -14.89
N GLU A 120 -6.41 30.03 -13.66
CA GLU A 120 -7.85 29.95 -13.39
C GLU A 120 -8.65 31.01 -14.15
N ALA A 121 -8.07 32.20 -14.33
CA ALA A 121 -8.70 33.32 -15.06
C ALA A 121 -8.79 33.09 -16.58
N GLU A 122 -8.09 32.09 -17.12
CA GLU A 122 -8.10 31.76 -18.56
C GLU A 122 -9.06 30.63 -18.90
N LEU A 123 -9.64 29.94 -17.91
CA LEU A 123 -10.48 28.77 -18.14
C LEU A 123 -11.63 29.05 -19.11
N ASP A 124 -12.38 30.15 -18.89
CA ASP A 124 -13.52 30.54 -19.74
C ASP A 124 -13.11 30.96 -21.16
N ARG A 125 -11.83 31.24 -21.40
CA ARG A 125 -11.30 31.60 -22.73
C ARG A 125 -10.89 30.37 -23.53
N VAL A 126 -10.54 29.29 -22.85
CA VAL A 126 -9.94 28.09 -23.44
C VAL A 126 -10.97 26.96 -23.51
N TYR A 127 -11.86 26.89 -22.53
CA TYR A 127 -12.89 25.87 -22.42
C TYR A 127 -14.28 26.48 -22.52
N GLU A 128 -15.04 26.01 -23.49
CA GLU A 128 -16.49 26.27 -23.50
C GLU A 128 -17.13 25.63 -22.27
N PRO A 129 -18.03 26.31 -21.54
CA PRO A 129 -18.69 25.76 -20.36
C PRO A 129 -19.38 24.42 -20.60
N SER A 130 -19.89 24.19 -21.82
CA SER A 130 -20.51 22.93 -22.24
C SER A 130 -19.54 21.75 -22.32
N ASN A 131 -18.23 22.00 -22.38
CA ASN A 131 -17.18 20.99 -22.42
C ASN A 131 -16.61 20.67 -21.02
N ILE A 132 -16.99 21.42 -19.99
CA ILE A 132 -16.54 21.18 -18.61
C ILE A 132 -17.53 20.23 -17.93
N ILE A 133 -17.10 18.98 -17.72
CA ILE A 133 -17.91 17.96 -17.04
C ILE A 133 -17.44 17.84 -15.59
N GLY A 134 -18.19 18.44 -14.67
CA GLY A 134 -18.01 18.25 -13.22
C GLY A 134 -18.97 17.20 -12.68
N LEU A 135 -18.45 16.18 -12.00
CA LEU A 135 -19.28 15.20 -11.27
C LEU A 135 -19.89 15.79 -9.99
N LEU A 136 -19.19 16.78 -9.41
CA LEU A 136 -19.60 17.55 -8.25
C LEU A 136 -19.41 19.04 -8.57
N PRO A 137 -20.00 19.96 -7.79
CA PRO A 137 -19.68 21.37 -7.88
C PRO A 137 -18.17 21.58 -7.64
N LEU A 138 -17.51 22.27 -8.57
CA LEU A 138 -16.08 22.59 -8.52
C LEU A 138 -15.91 24.11 -8.48
N ASP A 139 -14.94 24.59 -7.70
CA ASP A 139 -14.47 25.97 -7.83
C ASP A 139 -13.49 26.12 -9.02
N SER A 140 -12.99 27.33 -9.27
CA SER A 140 -12.08 27.61 -10.38
C SER A 140 -10.77 26.82 -10.31
N SER A 141 -10.21 26.66 -9.10
CA SER A 141 -8.96 25.92 -8.89
C SER A 141 -9.15 24.41 -9.12
N GLN A 142 -10.27 23.86 -8.66
CA GLN A 142 -10.63 22.46 -8.85
C GLN A 142 -10.98 22.16 -10.31
N THR A 143 -11.62 23.12 -11.00
CA THR A 143 -11.88 23.05 -12.43
C THR A 143 -10.57 23.04 -13.23
N ALA A 144 -9.63 23.93 -12.91
CA ALA A 144 -8.31 23.95 -13.55
C ALA A 144 -7.56 22.62 -13.37
N ALA A 145 -7.57 22.06 -12.16
CA ALA A 145 -6.97 20.76 -11.87
C ALA A 145 -7.66 19.62 -12.66
N SER A 146 -8.98 19.59 -12.67
CA SER A 146 -9.76 18.56 -13.39
C SER A 146 -9.49 18.60 -14.89
N MET A 147 -9.45 19.80 -15.49
CA MET A 147 -9.15 19.96 -16.91
C MET A 147 -7.70 19.58 -17.22
N ALA A 148 -6.75 19.95 -16.35
CA ALA A 148 -5.35 19.53 -16.52
C ALA A 148 -5.19 18.01 -16.48
N ALA A 149 -5.91 17.32 -15.58
CA ALA A 149 -5.93 15.86 -15.52
C ALA A 149 -6.56 15.25 -16.77
N ALA A 150 -7.66 15.83 -17.28
CA ALA A 150 -8.31 15.40 -18.51
C ALA A 150 -7.40 15.55 -19.76
N GLU A 151 -6.51 16.56 -19.75
CA GLU A 151 -5.45 16.74 -20.76
C GLU A 151 -4.27 15.76 -20.59
N GLY A 152 -4.29 14.89 -19.56
CA GLY A 152 -3.25 13.90 -19.31
C GLY A 152 -1.97 14.47 -18.69
N ARG A 153 -2.06 15.58 -17.97
CA ARG A 153 -0.92 16.19 -17.24
C ARG A 153 -0.67 15.49 -15.92
N ASP A 154 0.60 15.42 -15.51
CA ASP A 154 0.97 15.01 -14.15
C ASP A 154 1.13 16.23 -13.25
N PHE A 155 0.57 16.16 -12.04
CA PHE A 155 0.71 17.19 -11.03
C PHE A 155 0.35 16.68 -9.64
N VAL A 156 0.66 17.48 -8.63
CA VAL A 156 0.30 17.21 -7.24
C VAL A 156 -0.75 18.23 -6.81
N ILE A 157 -1.86 17.75 -6.25
CA ILE A 157 -2.88 18.61 -5.65
C ILE A 157 -2.50 18.88 -4.18
N ILE A 158 -2.23 20.15 -3.86
CA ILE A 158 -1.85 20.60 -2.52
C ILE A 158 -2.91 21.56 -2.00
N GLY A 159 -3.29 21.42 -0.74
CA GLY A 159 -4.28 22.28 -0.11
C GLY A 159 -4.55 21.89 1.35
N PRO A 160 -4.99 22.84 2.20
CA PRO A 160 -5.36 22.58 3.60
C PRO A 160 -6.41 21.45 3.78
N PRO A 161 -6.58 20.91 5.00
CA PRO A 161 -7.70 20.03 5.30
C PRO A 161 -9.04 20.68 4.92
N GLY A 162 -9.94 19.93 4.29
CA GLY A 162 -11.27 20.42 3.91
C GLY A 162 -11.37 21.13 2.54
N THR A 163 -10.28 21.31 1.79
CA THR A 163 -10.32 21.98 0.46
C THR A 163 -10.71 21.05 -0.70
N GLY A 164 -11.45 19.98 -0.44
CA GLY A 164 -11.98 19.12 -1.50
C GLY A 164 -10.97 18.33 -2.34
N LYS A 165 -9.68 18.26 -1.97
CA LYS A 165 -8.62 17.56 -2.77
C LYS A 165 -8.92 16.13 -3.19
N SER A 166 -9.69 15.38 -2.38
CA SER A 166 -10.07 13.99 -2.68
C SER A 166 -11.35 13.89 -3.52
N GLN A 167 -12.08 14.99 -3.65
CA GLN A 167 -13.28 15.13 -4.48
C GLN A 167 -12.94 15.66 -5.87
N THR A 168 -11.87 16.44 -5.98
CA THR A 168 -11.22 16.87 -7.22
C THR A 168 -10.45 15.71 -7.84
#